data_AF-A0A6P6SLF0-F1
#
_entry.id   AF-A0A6P6SLF0-F1
#
_cell.length_a   1.000
_cell.length_b   1.000
_cell.length_c   1.000
_cell.angle_alpha   90.00
_cell.angle_beta   90.00
_cell.angle_gamma   90.00
#
_symmetry.space_group_name_H-M   'P 1'
#
loop_
_entity.id
_entity.type
_entity.pdbx_description
1 polymer ?
#
loop_
_entity_poly.entity_id
_entity_poly.type
_entity_poly.pdbx_seq_one_letter_code
_entity_poly.pdbx_strand_id
1 'polypeptide(L)'
;MPVWINSKGDKHKSYWMANPIPQGPTEMVFKLLYYLLWPFSRSALEVVRLLAQKTKEVEFEFFKYVKEQKLVELAGLLLVAHEKVMPGLEERMKIRNFVLKEAAFLNLQEIRSLYGSGDEKSLQEVKKKKVEMEAILLLLEVFDRIGDKLSAYVQIVRKLVLTSFTSSRIEVVTSLN
;
A
#
# COMPACT_ATOMS: atom_id res chain seq x y z
N MET A 1 -1.06 17.33 1.04
CA MET A 1 -2.10 16.42 0.50
C MET A 1 -3.31 17.25 0.10
N PRO A 2 -3.93 17.04 -1.07
CA PRO A 2 -5.09 17.82 -1.48
C PRO A 2 -6.29 17.48 -0.60
N VAL A 3 -6.94 18.52 -0.07
CA VAL A 3 -8.20 18.42 0.67
C VAL A 3 -9.34 18.41 -0.35
N TRP A 4 -10.13 17.36 -0.39
CA TRP A 4 -11.28 17.26 -1.28
C TRP A 4 -12.49 17.98 -0.67
N ILE A 5 -12.99 19.00 -1.37
CA ILE A 5 -14.19 19.76 -1.02
C ILE A 5 -15.24 19.41 -2.08
N ASN A 6 -16.43 18.98 -1.67
CA ASN A 6 -17.52 18.70 -2.62
C ASN A 6 -18.12 20.01 -3.19
N SER A 7 -19.02 19.91 -4.17
CA SER A 7 -19.69 21.07 -4.77
C SER A 7 -20.56 21.89 -3.79
N LYS A 8 -20.75 21.41 -2.57
CA LYS A 8 -21.48 22.08 -1.49
C LYS A 8 -20.56 22.73 -0.45
N GLY A 9 -19.24 22.67 -0.62
CA GLY A 9 -18.28 23.26 0.33
C GLY A 9 -17.97 22.37 1.53
N ASP A 10 -18.54 21.16 1.60
CA ASP A 10 -18.26 20.24 2.70
C ASP A 10 -16.88 19.61 2.51
N LYS A 11 -16.03 19.77 3.52
CA LYS A 11 -14.79 19.02 3.63
C LYS A 11 -15.16 17.56 3.78
N HIS A 12 -14.93 16.76 2.74
CA HIS A 12 -15.06 15.32 2.87
C HIS A 12 -14.01 14.88 3.89
N LYS A 13 -14.43 14.52 5.11
CA LYS A 13 -13.54 13.84 6.06
C LYS A 13 -13.02 12.63 5.30
N SER A 14 -11.73 12.65 5.03
CA SER A 14 -11.10 11.58 4.28
C SER A 14 -11.35 10.29 5.04
N TYR A 15 -11.98 9.31 4.39
CA TYR A 15 -12.52 8.11 5.04
C TYR A 15 -11.48 7.33 5.87
N TRP A 16 -10.18 7.62 5.70
CA TRP A 16 -9.10 7.08 6.54
C TRP A 16 -9.05 7.64 7.97
N MET A 17 -9.81 8.68 8.31
CA MET A 17 -9.91 9.23 9.69
C MET A 17 -11.22 8.87 10.42
N ALA A 18 -12.23 8.32 9.71
CA ALA A 18 -13.56 8.07 10.29
C ALA A 18 -13.73 6.63 10.81
N ASN A 19 -12.79 5.74 10.52
CA ASN A 19 -12.75 4.39 11.06
C ASN A 19 -11.64 4.32 12.12
N PRO A 20 -11.86 3.64 13.26
CA PRO A 20 -10.79 3.37 14.21
C PRO A 20 -9.61 2.72 13.49
N ILE A 21 -8.40 3.04 13.97
CA ILE A 21 -7.15 2.38 13.54
C ILE A 21 -7.44 0.87 13.50
N PRO A 22 -7.15 0.17 12.38
CA PRO A 22 -7.34 -1.27 12.31
C PRO A 22 -6.64 -1.91 13.52
N GLN A 23 -7.36 -2.70 14.31
CA GLN A 23 -6.83 -3.17 15.61
C GLN A 23 -5.74 -4.24 15.43
N GLY A 24 -5.49 -4.69 14.20
CA GLY A 24 -4.45 -5.65 13.89
C GLY A 24 -4.01 -5.63 12.43
N PRO A 25 -2.90 -6.33 12.12
CA PRO A 25 -2.26 -6.31 10.81
C PRO A 25 -3.16 -6.82 9.68
N THR A 26 -3.99 -7.83 9.94
CA THR A 26 -4.91 -8.40 8.94
C THR A 26 -5.95 -7.39 8.46
N GLU A 27 -6.60 -6.70 9.40
CA GLU A 27 -7.62 -5.71 9.06
C GLU A 27 -6.98 -4.53 8.31
N MET A 28 -5.76 -4.14 8.69
CA MET A 28 -4.99 -3.09 8.02
C MET A 28 -4.69 -3.45 6.56
N VAL A 29 -4.14 -4.64 6.31
CA VAL A 29 -3.82 -5.12 4.96
C VAL A 29 -5.08 -5.29 4.12
N PHE A 30 -6.15 -5.87 4.68
CA PHE A 30 -7.40 -6.06 3.94
C PHE A 30 -8.00 -4.73 3.49
N LYS A 31 -8.13 -3.77 4.42
CA LYS A 31 -8.63 -2.43 4.11
C LYS A 31 -7.74 -1.74 3.07
N LEU A 32 -6.43 -1.80 3.24
CA LEU A 32 -5.48 -1.18 2.31
C LEU A 32 -5.64 -1.73 0.88
N LEU A 33 -5.67 -3.05 0.72
CA LEU A 33 -5.87 -3.68 -0.58
C LEU A 33 -7.24 -3.34 -1.17
N TYR A 34 -8.30 -3.42 -0.37
CA TYR A 34 -9.64 -3.03 -0.81
C TYR A 34 -9.68 -1.60 -1.38
N TYR A 35 -9.05 -0.64 -0.70
CA TYR A 35 -9.01 0.76 -1.15
C TYR A 35 -8.09 0.96 -2.35
N LEU A 36 -6.91 0.36 -2.39
CA LEU A 36 -6.00 0.50 -3.52
C LEU A 36 -6.56 -0.16 -4.79
N LEU A 37 -7.36 -1.22 -4.65
CA LEU A 37 -8.05 -1.86 -5.76
C LEU A 37 -9.36 -1.14 -6.15
N TRP A 38 -9.77 -0.12 -5.41
CA TRP A 38 -10.98 0.65 -5.69
C TRP A 38 -10.83 1.47 -6.99
N PRO A 39 -11.92 1.72 -7.75
CA PRO A 39 -11.84 2.49 -8.98
C PRO A 39 -11.22 3.90 -8.88
N PHE A 40 -11.29 4.53 -7.70
CA PHE A 40 -10.83 5.91 -7.50
C PHE A 40 -9.30 6.02 -7.34
N SER A 41 -8.62 4.99 -6.86
CA SER A 41 -7.15 4.96 -6.70
C SER A 41 -6.42 4.70 -8.02
N ARG A 42 -7.14 4.42 -9.11
CA ARG A 42 -6.58 4.03 -10.42
C ARG A 42 -5.56 5.03 -10.97
N SER A 43 -5.86 6.33 -10.97
CA SER A 43 -4.95 7.35 -11.50
C SER A 43 -3.66 7.44 -10.69
N ALA A 44 -3.74 7.31 -9.37
CA ALA A 44 -2.58 7.32 -8.50
C ALA A 44 -1.71 6.07 -8.73
N LEU A 45 -2.32 4.89 -8.84
CA LEU A 45 -1.60 3.65 -9.15
C LEU A 45 -0.93 3.70 -10.53
N GLU A 46 -1.56 4.32 -11.53
CA GLU A 46 -0.94 4.48 -12.85
C GLU A 46 0.30 5.39 -12.80
N VAL A 47 0.25 6.47 -12.01
CA VAL A 47 1.44 7.32 -11.78
C VAL A 47 2.54 6.52 -11.09
N VAL A 48 2.23 5.77 -10.04
CA VAL A 48 3.21 4.91 -9.34
C VAL A 48 3.81 3.89 -10.31
N ARG A 49 3.00 3.27 -11.17
CA ARG A 49 3.45 2.33 -12.20
C ARG A 49 4.44 2.98 -13.17
N LEU A 50 4.11 4.17 -13.69
CA LEU A 50 4.95 4.89 -14.63
C LEU A 50 6.28 5.31 -13.98
N LEU A 51 6.25 5.76 -12.73
CA LEU A 51 7.45 6.07 -11.96
C LEU A 51 8.31 4.81 -11.75
N ALA A 52 7.72 3.70 -11.27
CA ALA A 52 8.40 2.42 -11.09
C ALA A 52 9.00 1.87 -12.41
N GLN A 53 8.41 2.20 -13.56
CA GLN A 53 8.98 1.82 -14.86
C GLN A 53 10.22 2.62 -15.23
N LYS A 54 10.30 3.89 -14.81
CA LYS A 54 11.39 4.81 -15.16
C LYS A 54 12.50 4.86 -14.10
N THR A 55 12.21 4.46 -12.86
CA THR A 55 13.20 4.36 -11.79
C THR A 55 14.08 3.12 -11.98
N LYS A 56 15.40 3.32 -12.10
CA LYS A 56 16.37 2.23 -12.27
C LYS A 56 16.49 1.33 -11.04
N GLU A 57 16.38 1.92 -9.85
CA GLU A 57 16.60 1.24 -8.56
C GLU A 57 15.30 1.18 -7.73
N VAL A 58 14.20 0.74 -8.36
CA VAL A 58 12.89 0.70 -7.68
C VAL A 58 12.89 -0.25 -6.48
N GLU A 59 13.71 -1.30 -6.50
CA GLU A 59 13.94 -2.23 -5.39
C GLU A 59 14.53 -1.52 -4.15
N PHE A 60 15.39 -0.53 -4.36
CA PHE A 60 15.97 0.26 -3.26
C PHE A 60 14.91 1.13 -2.59
N GLU A 61 14.07 1.81 -3.38
CA GLU A 61 12.93 2.57 -2.85
C GLU A 61 11.93 1.66 -2.15
N PHE A 62 11.68 0.47 -2.70
CA PHE A 62 10.84 -0.54 -2.05
C PHE A 62 11.39 -0.91 -0.66
N PHE A 63 12.67 -1.25 -0.56
CA PHE A 63 13.30 -1.60 0.71
C PHE A 63 13.36 -0.41 1.69
N LYS A 64 13.52 0.80 1.18
CA LYS A 64 13.41 2.03 1.98
C LYS A 64 12.01 2.19 2.57
N TYR A 65 10.95 1.92 1.80
CA TYR A 65 9.58 1.96 2.33
C TYR A 65 9.31 0.88 3.39
N VAL A 66 9.96 -0.30 3.27
CA VAL A 66 9.96 -1.31 4.35
C VAL A 66 10.58 -0.75 5.63
N LYS A 67 11.77 -0.15 5.54
CA LYS A 67 12.46 0.45 6.70
C LYS A 67 11.63 1.57 7.35
N GLU A 68 11.02 2.42 6.52
CA GLU A 68 10.24 3.58 6.96
C GLU A 68 8.78 3.23 7.34
N GLN A 69 8.38 1.96 7.26
CA GLN A 69 7.02 1.48 7.54
C GLN A 69 5.93 2.17 6.70
N LYS A 70 6.28 2.55 5.47
CA LYS A 70 5.39 3.22 4.51
C LYS A 70 4.48 2.23 3.80
N LEU A 71 3.50 1.72 4.54
CA LEU A 71 2.66 0.59 4.13
C LEU A 71 1.85 0.88 2.86
N VAL A 72 1.34 2.10 2.69
CA VAL A 72 0.54 2.49 1.51
C VAL A 72 1.39 2.49 0.25
N GLU A 73 2.58 3.07 0.33
CA GLU A 73 3.55 3.16 -0.75
C GLU A 73 4.07 1.76 -1.13
N LEU A 74 4.34 0.93 -0.13
CA LEU A 74 4.67 -0.50 -0.28
C LEU A 74 3.60 -1.25 -1.07
N ALA A 75 2.34 -1.20 -0.61
CA ALA A 75 1.24 -1.90 -1.25
C ALA A 75 0.97 -1.37 -2.67
N GLY A 76 1.09 -0.06 -2.87
CA GLY A 76 0.97 0.56 -4.18
C GLY A 76 2.03 0.04 -5.16
N LEU A 77 3.31 0.00 -4.74
CA LEU A 77 4.40 -0.55 -5.55
C LEU A 77 4.20 -2.04 -5.84
N LEU A 78 3.79 -2.82 -4.84
CA LEU A 78 3.50 -4.24 -5.02
C LEU A 78 2.39 -4.47 -6.04
N LEU A 79 1.30 -3.70 -6.01
CA LEU A 79 0.19 -3.86 -6.93
C LEU A 79 0.52 -3.60 -8.41
N VAL A 80 1.48 -2.71 -8.67
CA VAL A 80 1.73 -2.19 -10.03
C VAL A 80 3.09 -2.55 -10.59
N ALA A 81 4.01 -2.99 -9.74
CA ALA A 81 5.38 -3.30 -10.07
C ALA A 81 5.90 -4.52 -9.32
N HIS A 82 5.02 -5.44 -8.86
CA HIS A 82 5.35 -6.67 -8.15
C HIS A 82 6.63 -7.35 -8.68
N GLU A 83 6.65 -7.67 -9.98
CA GLU A 83 7.75 -8.39 -10.64
C GLU A 83 9.10 -7.65 -10.57
N LYS A 84 9.08 -6.32 -10.40
CA LYS A 84 10.28 -5.50 -10.26
C LYS A 84 10.73 -5.31 -8.82
N VAL A 85 9.81 -5.31 -7.86
CA VAL A 85 10.10 -4.99 -6.45
C VAL A 85 10.14 -6.21 -5.54
N MET A 86 9.64 -7.35 -6.02
CA MET A 86 9.82 -8.66 -5.41
C MET A 86 10.83 -9.47 -6.26
N PRO A 87 12.14 -9.16 -6.11
CA PRO A 87 13.26 -9.83 -6.79
C PRO A 87 13.33 -11.33 -6.48
N GLY A 88 14.41 -11.99 -6.87
CA GLY A 88 14.62 -13.43 -6.64
C GLY A 88 14.38 -13.89 -5.19
N LEU A 89 14.33 -15.23 -5.01
CA LEU A 89 14.06 -15.85 -3.71
C LEU A 89 14.99 -15.31 -2.60
N GLU A 90 16.26 -15.07 -2.93
CA GLU A 90 17.27 -14.61 -1.97
C GLU A 90 16.96 -13.20 -1.45
N GLU A 91 16.69 -12.24 -2.32
CA GLU A 91 16.37 -10.87 -1.95
C GLU A 91 15.05 -10.80 -1.18
N ARG A 92 14.03 -11.57 -1.58
CA ARG A 92 12.78 -11.68 -0.82
C ARG A 92 13.03 -12.18 0.59
N MET A 93 13.88 -13.20 0.75
CA MET A 93 14.26 -13.71 2.07
C MET A 93 15.03 -12.66 2.89
N LYS A 94 15.90 -11.84 2.28
CA LYS A 94 16.57 -10.73 2.96
C LYS A 94 15.56 -9.72 3.52
N ILE A 95 14.55 -9.33 2.73
CA ILE A 95 13.51 -8.38 3.16
C ILE A 95 12.66 -9.00 4.27
N ARG A 96 12.19 -10.24 4.11
CA ARG A 96 11.41 -10.95 5.15
C ARG A 96 12.20 -11.06 6.47
N ASN A 97 13.47 -11.45 6.39
CA ASN A 97 14.34 -11.56 7.57
C ASN A 97 14.57 -10.20 8.24
N PHE A 98 14.67 -9.12 7.48
CA PHE A 98 14.74 -7.77 8.03
C PHE A 98 13.47 -7.43 8.82
N VAL A 99 12.29 -7.62 8.22
CA VAL A 99 10.99 -7.33 8.87
C VAL A 99 10.82 -8.16 10.16
N LEU A 100 11.15 -9.45 10.12
CA LEU A 100 11.08 -10.33 11.29
C LEU A 100 12.01 -9.88 12.43
N LYS A 101 13.24 -9.47 12.11
CA LYS A 101 14.19 -8.94 13.10
C LYS A 101 13.69 -7.64 13.72
N GLU A 102 13.15 -6.74 12.90
CA GLU A 102 12.62 -5.47 13.38
C GLU A 102 11.39 -5.66 14.28
N ALA A 103 10.47 -6.56 13.90
CA ALA A 103 9.33 -6.93 14.73
C ALA A 103 9.77 -7.55 16.08
N ALA A 104 10.77 -8.44 16.06
CA ALA A 104 11.35 -9.01 17.28
C ALA A 104 12.02 -7.95 18.17
N PHE A 105 12.71 -6.98 17.58
CA PHE A 105 13.30 -5.86 18.29
C PHE A 105 12.25 -4.97 18.96
N LEU A 106 11.15 -4.66 18.25
CA LEU A 106 10.02 -3.92 18.80
C LEU A 106 9.33 -4.68 19.94
N ASN A 107 9.20 -6.00 19.86
CA ASN A 107 8.72 -6.83 20.97
C ASN A 107 9.58 -6.68 22.23
N LEU A 108 10.90 -6.67 22.08
CA LEU A 108 11.82 -6.46 23.20
C LEU A 108 11.70 -5.04 23.78
N GLN A 109 11.50 -4.02 22.94
CA GLN A 109 11.24 -2.66 23.42
C GLN A 109 9.91 -2.57 24.17
N GLU A 110 8.85 -3.21 23.68
CA GLU A 110 7.55 -3.25 24.34
C GLU A 110 7.67 -3.85 25.75
N ILE A 111 8.33 -5.01 25.88
CA ILE A 111 8.59 -5.65 27.17
C ILE A 111 9.37 -4.70 28.10
N ARG A 112 10.44 -4.08 27.61
CA ARG A 112 11.23 -3.12 28.42
C ARG A 112 10.39 -1.93 28.88
N SER A 113 9.52 -1.41 28.04
CA SER A 113 8.64 -0.28 28.38
C SER A 113 7.56 -0.68 29.40
N LEU A 114 7.06 -1.92 29.36
CA LEU A 114 6.07 -2.43 30.32
C LEU A 114 6.65 -2.64 31.73
N TYR A 115 7.91 -3.07 31.83
CA TYR A 115 8.57 -3.37 33.10
C TYR A 115 9.53 -2.27 33.60
N GLY A 116 9.71 -1.19 32.82
CA GLY A 116 10.55 -0.04 33.15
C GLY A 116 9.73 1.21 33.50
N SER A 117 10.39 2.33 33.79
CA SER A 117 9.75 3.65 34.00
C SER A 117 9.42 4.35 32.68
N GLY A 118 8.90 3.62 31.69
CA GLY A 118 8.64 4.12 30.34
C GLY A 118 7.41 5.05 30.29
N ASP A 119 7.43 6.03 29.37
CA ASP A 119 6.30 6.90 29.09
C ASP A 119 5.23 6.16 28.25
N GLU A 120 3.95 6.28 28.61
CA GLU A 120 2.82 5.65 27.92
C GLU A 120 2.78 6.00 26.43
N LYS A 121 3.16 7.23 26.05
CA LYS A 121 3.22 7.62 24.64
C LYS A 121 4.27 6.82 23.87
N SER A 122 5.43 6.55 24.48
CA SER A 122 6.48 5.73 23.86
C SER A 122 6.04 4.28 23.66
N LEU A 123 5.27 3.73 24.61
CA LEU A 123 4.71 2.38 24.51
C LEU A 123 3.68 2.26 23.39
N GLN A 124 2.79 3.24 23.23
CA GLN A 124 1.82 3.28 22.14
C GLN A 124 2.50 3.38 20.76
N GLU A 125 3.59 4.15 20.66
CA GLU A 125 4.36 4.24 19.40
C GLU A 125 5.02 2.90 19.05
N VAL A 126 5.61 2.21 20.02
CA VAL A 126 6.19 0.87 19.82
C VAL A 126 5.13 -0.13 19.37
N LYS A 127 3.96 -0.15 20.04
CA LYS A 127 2.84 -1.01 19.66
C LYS A 127 2.36 -0.75 18.24
N LYS A 128 2.23 0.53 17.85
CA LYS A 128 1.86 0.91 16.49
C LYS A 128 2.88 0.40 15.48
N LYS A 129 4.17 0.66 15.69
CA LYS A 129 5.26 0.22 14.79
C LYS A 129 5.29 -1.30 14.62
N LYS A 130 5.01 -2.02 15.70
CA LYS A 130 4.90 -3.49 15.67
C LYS A 130 3.76 -3.96 14.77
N VAL A 131 2.56 -3.39 14.93
CA VAL A 131 1.42 -3.71 14.06
C VAL A 131 1.72 -3.39 12.60
N GLU A 132 2.40 -2.26 12.32
CA GLU A 132 2.81 -1.89 10.96
C GLU A 132 3.82 -2.89 10.38
N MET A 133 4.81 -3.35 11.15
CA MET A 133 5.76 -4.39 10.73
C MET A 133 5.08 -5.74 10.46
N GLU A 134 4.15 -6.15 11.32
CA GLU A 134 3.34 -7.36 11.10
C GLU A 134 2.46 -7.23 9.84
N ALA A 135 1.92 -6.05 9.57
CA ALA A 135 1.16 -5.76 8.36
C ALA A 135 2.04 -5.84 7.11
N ILE A 136 3.28 -5.34 7.16
CA ILE A 136 4.24 -5.47 6.06
C ILE A 136 4.54 -6.95 5.79
N LEU A 137 4.79 -7.75 6.83
CA LEU A 137 5.05 -9.18 6.67
C LEU A 137 3.86 -9.88 6.01
N LEU A 138 2.64 -9.60 6.47
CA LEU A 138 1.43 -10.16 5.89
C LEU A 138 1.21 -9.71 4.44
N LEU A 139 1.52 -8.45 4.12
CA LEU A 139 1.44 -7.93 2.76
C LEU A 139 2.41 -8.69 1.84
N LEU A 140 3.66 -8.91 2.27
CA LEU A 140 4.63 -9.71 1.51
C LEU A 140 4.11 -11.14 1.28
N GLU A 141 3.50 -11.77 2.29
CA GLU A 141 2.91 -13.11 2.15
C GLU A 141 1.73 -13.16 1.18
N VAL A 142 0.89 -12.14 1.16
CA VAL A 142 -0.21 -12.03 0.20
C VAL A 142 0.36 -11.96 -1.22
N PHE A 143 1.39 -11.14 -1.46
CA PHE A 143 1.98 -11.01 -2.78
C PHE A 143 2.79 -12.25 -3.20
N ASP A 144 3.47 -12.93 -2.27
CA ASP A 144 4.10 -14.23 -2.53
C ASP A 144 3.07 -15.28 -3.03
N ARG A 145 1.82 -15.23 -2.54
CA ARG A 145 0.78 -16.24 -2.87
C ARG A 145 -0.08 -15.87 -4.08
N ILE A 146 -0.47 -14.60 -4.19
CA ILE A 146 -1.47 -14.14 -5.15
C ILE A 146 -1.09 -12.82 -5.85
N GLY A 147 0.15 -12.35 -5.71
CA GLY A 147 0.61 -11.08 -6.27
C GLY A 147 0.38 -10.95 -7.77
N ASP A 148 0.63 -12.02 -8.52
CA ASP A 148 0.43 -12.04 -9.97
C ASP A 148 -1.05 -11.90 -10.34
N LYS A 149 -1.95 -12.54 -9.58
CA LYS A 149 -3.40 -12.44 -9.77
C LYS A 149 -3.91 -11.03 -9.46
N LEU A 150 -3.39 -10.41 -8.39
CA LEU A 150 -3.71 -9.01 -8.04
C LEU A 150 -3.22 -8.04 -9.12
N SER A 151 -1.99 -8.23 -9.59
CA SER A 151 -1.39 -7.41 -10.66
C SER A 151 -2.19 -7.55 -11.97
N ALA A 152 -2.57 -8.77 -12.34
CA ALA A 152 -3.42 -9.04 -13.50
C ALA A 152 -4.79 -8.37 -13.38
N TYR A 153 -5.43 -8.43 -12.20
CA TYR A 153 -6.69 -7.74 -11.95
C TYR A 153 -6.56 -6.22 -12.15
N VAL A 154 -5.51 -5.60 -11.59
CA VAL A 154 -5.24 -4.16 -11.78
C VAL A 154 -5.08 -3.81 -13.27
N GLN A 155 -4.40 -4.67 -14.04
CA GLN A 155 -4.25 -4.49 -15.49
C GLN A 155 -5.57 -4.63 -16.27
N ILE A 156 -6.43 -5.59 -15.91
CA ILE A 156 -7.75 -5.78 -16.53
C ILE A 156 -8.62 -4.55 -16.28
N VAL A 157 -8.69 -4.12 -15.02
CA VAL A 157 -9.44 -2.94 -14.61
C VAL A 157 -8.97 -1.69 -15.36
N ARG A 158 -7.66 -1.56 -15.61
CA ARG A 158 -7.11 -0.49 -16.46
C ARG A 158 -7.61 -0.56 -17.92
N LYS A 159 -7.59 -1.75 -18.55
CA LYS A 159 -8.00 -1.92 -19.96
C LYS A 159 -9.50 -1.64 -20.19
N LEU A 160 -10.35 -2.04 -19.24
CA LEU A 160 -11.79 -1.77 -19.29
C LEU A 160 -12.11 -0.26 -19.27
N VAL A 161 -11.25 0.56 -18.66
CA VAL A 161 -11.42 2.01 -18.64
C VAL A 161 -10.99 2.66 -19.95
N LEU A 162 -9.90 2.21 -20.55
CA LEU A 162 -9.48 2.74 -21.85
C LEU A 162 -10.56 2.50 -22.91
N THR A 163 -11.20 1.34 -22.88
CA THR A 163 -12.28 0.99 -23.81
C THR A 163 -13.56 1.79 -23.57
N SER A 164 -13.96 2.07 -22.32
CA SER A 164 -15.13 2.92 -22.03
C SER A 164 -14.90 4.38 -22.46
N PHE A 165 -13.70 4.93 -22.24
CA PHE A 165 -13.35 6.29 -22.68
C PHE A 165 -13.25 6.42 -24.21
N THR A 166 -12.77 5.39 -24.90
CA THR A 166 -12.75 5.40 -26.38
C THR A 166 -14.14 5.25 -26.96
N SER A 167 -15.01 4.43 -26.35
CA SER A 167 -16.39 4.25 -26.83
C SER A 167 -17.20 5.55 -26.71
N SER A 168 -17.08 6.26 -25.58
CA SER A 168 -17.74 7.57 -25.40
C SER A 168 -17.21 8.66 -26.35
N ARG A 169 -15.95 8.55 -26.82
CA ARG A 169 -15.41 9.50 -27.82
C ARG A 169 -15.89 9.20 -29.24
N ILE A 170 -16.11 7.93 -29.59
CA ILE A 170 -16.62 7.55 -30.91
C ILE A 170 -18.10 7.96 -31.07
N GLU A 171 -18.90 7.85 -30.01
CA GLU A 171 -20.31 8.29 -30.02
C GLU A 171 -20.43 9.81 -30.18
N VAL A 172 -19.61 10.61 -29.50
CA VAL A 172 -19.63 12.08 -29.62
C VAL A 172 -19.20 12.55 -31.01
N VAL A 173 -18.24 11.86 -31.64
CA VAL A 173 -17.77 12.20 -32.99
C VAL A 173 -18.78 11.78 -34.07
N THR A 174 -19.58 10.75 -33.85
CA THR A 174 -20.62 10.31 -34.81
C THR A 174 -21.92 11.10 -34.70
N SER A 175 -22.19 11.77 -33.58
CA SER A 175 -23.34 12.68 -33.40
C SER A 175 -23.11 14.12 -33.92
N LEU A 176 -21.95 14.41 -34.51
CA LEU A 176 -21.58 15.75 -35.03
C LEU A 176 -21.44 15.79 -36.56
N ASN A 177 -21.88 14.75 -37.28
CA ASN A 177 -21.95 14.73 -38.74
C ASN A 177 -23.39 14.66 -39.23
#